data_AF-A0A535EYG5-F1
#
_entry.id   AF-A0A535EYG5-F1
#
_cell.length_a   1.000
_cell.length_b   1.000
_cell.length_c   1.000
_cell.angle_alpha   90.00
_cell.angle_beta   90.00
_cell.angle_gamma   90.00
#
_symmetry.space_group_name_H-M   'P 1'
#
loop_
_entity.id
_entity.type
_entity.pdbx_description
1 polymer ?
#
loop_
_entity_poly.entity_id
_entity_poly.type
_entity_poly.pdbx_seq_one_letter_code
_entity_poly.pdbx_strand_id
1 'polypeptide(L)'
;MLLAQVALVSDVPELSFSEISRVAAALQKQATRDFTQAWGMKCTVDGFASLEEVPVGYWPIIVVNDVQGAEGFHTDENGQPYALVKYSSSWSLTASHECLEMLADSFGNRLVAGQSPKPDQGRVEFLVEVCDPAESAKFAYTVNGVLVSDFYTPRFFDPIAATGVQYSYTGALTKPLQVLPGGYLSWHEPVTNHWWQLTYFGQTPEFVDLGVIDQQGGKSIREIIDQLTPHPELDHGLAPSDRHLLAARQKGEETGKAASARAKALREQIKKLPRKK
;
A
#
# COMPACT_ATOMS: atom_id res chain seq x y z
N MET A 1 13.35 16.98 3.29
CA MET A 1 12.49 15.89 3.77
C MET A 1 13.35 14.97 4.62
N LEU A 2 12.90 14.66 5.84
CA LEU A 2 13.54 13.67 6.71
C LEU A 2 13.34 12.28 6.11
N LEU A 3 14.16 11.32 6.51
CA LEU A 3 14.02 9.92 6.10
C LEU A 3 12.80 9.32 6.81
N ALA A 4 11.81 8.83 6.04
CA ALA A 4 10.73 8.01 6.60
C ALA A 4 11.23 6.58 6.85
N GLN A 5 10.95 6.03 8.02
CA GLN A 5 11.41 4.68 8.39
C GLN A 5 10.19 3.85 8.73
N VAL A 6 9.95 2.79 7.95
CA VAL A 6 8.81 1.90 8.13
C VAL A 6 9.33 0.57 8.68
N ALA A 7 8.67 0.05 9.71
CA ALA A 7 8.95 -1.27 10.26
C ALA A 7 7.89 -2.25 9.75
N LEU A 8 8.29 -3.45 9.35
CA LEU A 8 7.38 -4.57 9.12
C LEU A 8 7.60 -5.62 10.21
N VAL A 9 6.55 -5.96 10.93
CA VAL A 9 6.59 -6.88 12.06
C VAL A 9 5.33 -7.73 12.15
N SER A 10 5.39 -8.85 12.86
CA SER A 10 4.27 -9.77 13.03
C SER A 10 4.06 -10.12 14.49
N ASP A 11 2.81 -9.99 14.94
CA ASP A 11 2.30 -10.57 16.20
C ASP A 11 1.56 -11.90 15.93
N VAL A 12 1.74 -12.47 14.75
CA VAL A 12 1.20 -13.77 14.34
C VAL A 12 2.26 -14.87 14.51
N PRO A 13 2.07 -15.84 15.43
CA PRO A 13 3.03 -16.91 15.68
C PRO A 13 3.32 -17.81 14.47
N GLU A 14 2.35 -17.95 13.56
CA GLU A 14 2.47 -18.74 12.33
C GLU A 14 3.45 -18.12 11.32
N LEU A 15 3.73 -16.82 11.44
CA LEU A 15 4.50 -16.07 10.47
C LEU A 15 5.95 -15.91 10.94
N SER A 16 6.84 -16.70 10.33
CA SER A 16 8.26 -16.69 10.70
C SER A 16 8.94 -15.36 10.37
N PHE A 17 9.97 -14.98 11.14
CA PHE A 17 10.80 -13.82 10.81
C PHE A 17 11.46 -13.92 9.42
N SER A 18 11.77 -15.13 8.92
CA SER A 18 12.28 -15.30 7.56
C SER A 18 11.29 -14.82 6.50
N GLU A 19 9.98 -14.98 6.76
CA GLU A 19 8.93 -14.51 5.87
C GLU A 19 8.75 -12.99 5.97
N ILE A 20 8.78 -12.43 7.19
CA ILE A 20 8.83 -10.98 7.40
C ILE A 20 10.01 -10.36 6.67
N SER A 21 11.22 -10.86 6.87
CA SER A 21 12.43 -10.35 6.22
C SER A 21 12.34 -10.42 4.70
N ARG A 22 11.75 -11.49 4.14
CA ARG A 22 11.52 -11.66 2.70
C ARG A 22 10.55 -10.61 2.16
N VAL A 23 9.43 -10.37 2.84
CA VAL A 23 8.43 -9.38 2.43
C VAL A 23 8.96 -7.96 2.63
N ALA A 24 9.58 -7.65 3.77
CA ALA A 24 10.23 -6.37 4.03
C ALA A 24 11.26 -6.03 2.94
N ALA A 25 12.08 -6.98 2.50
CA ALA A 25 13.02 -6.77 1.40
C ALA A 25 12.36 -6.47 0.04
N ALA A 26 11.14 -6.99 -0.20
CA ALA A 26 10.35 -6.64 -1.37
C ALA A 26 9.76 -5.23 -1.25
N LEU A 27 9.15 -4.89 -0.12
CA LEU A 27 8.60 -3.56 0.16
C LEU A 27 9.70 -2.50 0.16
N GLN A 28 10.87 -2.75 0.74
CA GLN A 28 12.04 -1.87 0.66
C GLN A 28 12.46 -1.59 -0.79
N LYS A 29 12.48 -2.63 -1.64
CA LYS A 29 12.79 -2.47 -3.06
C LYS A 29 11.69 -1.67 -3.76
N GLN A 30 10.42 -1.96 -3.51
CA GLN A 30 9.29 -1.20 -4.04
C GLN A 30 9.38 0.27 -3.65
N ALA A 31 9.52 0.55 -2.36
CA ALA A 31 9.60 1.89 -1.82
C ALA A 31 10.74 2.70 -2.46
N THR A 32 11.94 2.14 -2.57
CA THR A 32 13.11 2.89 -3.07
C THR A 32 13.31 2.88 -4.59
N ARG A 33 12.99 1.77 -5.27
CA ARG A 33 13.15 1.66 -6.73
C ARG A 33 11.95 2.22 -7.47
N ASP A 34 10.75 2.02 -6.94
CA ASP A 34 9.49 2.29 -7.65
C ASP A 34 8.87 3.59 -7.13
N PHE A 35 8.57 3.63 -5.84
CA PHE A 35 7.80 4.72 -5.23
C PHE A 35 8.60 6.03 -5.13
N THR A 36 9.84 5.97 -4.64
CA THR A 36 10.74 7.15 -4.54
C THR A 36 10.93 7.85 -5.89
N GLN A 37 10.97 7.10 -7.00
CA GLN A 37 11.15 7.71 -8.32
C GLN A 37 9.93 8.53 -8.74
N ALA A 38 8.73 8.09 -8.38
CA ALA A 38 7.48 8.78 -8.69
C ALA A 38 7.15 9.92 -7.72
N TRP A 39 7.39 9.72 -6.42
CA TRP A 39 6.94 10.61 -5.34
C TRP A 39 8.05 11.42 -4.67
N GLY A 40 9.32 11.18 -5.00
CA GLY A 40 10.47 11.92 -4.44
C GLY A 40 10.74 11.66 -2.96
N MET A 41 10.14 10.60 -2.39
CA MET A 41 10.25 10.26 -0.97
C MET A 41 11.58 9.59 -0.64
N LYS A 42 12.20 9.95 0.49
CA LYS A 42 13.32 9.19 1.06
C LYS A 42 12.77 8.27 2.14
N CYS A 43 12.90 6.96 1.95
CA CYS A 43 12.35 5.98 2.88
C CYS A 43 13.18 4.71 3.03
N THR A 44 13.01 4.02 4.15
CA THR A 44 13.40 2.63 4.36
C THR A 44 12.21 1.80 4.84
N VAL A 45 12.26 0.50 4.57
CA VAL A 45 11.35 -0.52 5.08
C VAL A 45 12.21 -1.66 5.61
N ASP A 46 12.12 -1.92 6.90
CA ASP A 46 12.96 -2.89 7.60
C ASP A 46 12.09 -3.92 8.32
N GLY A 47 12.49 -5.20 8.27
CA GLY A 47 11.78 -6.28 8.93
C GLY A 47 12.32 -6.52 10.35
N PHE A 48 11.45 -6.65 11.35
CA PHE A 48 11.81 -6.90 12.74
C PHE A 48 11.24 -8.22 13.25
N ALA A 49 11.92 -8.86 14.21
CA ALA A 49 11.51 -10.17 14.72
C ALA A 49 10.33 -10.09 15.69
N SER A 50 10.19 -8.98 16.40
CA SER A 50 9.05 -8.67 17.27
C SER A 50 8.85 -7.16 17.40
N LEU A 51 7.67 -6.74 17.90
CA LEU A 51 7.33 -5.33 18.04
C LEU A 51 8.26 -4.61 19.03
N GLU A 52 8.74 -5.31 20.05
CA GLU A 52 9.68 -4.79 21.05
C GLU A 52 11.07 -4.46 20.49
N GLU A 53 11.41 -4.99 19.30
CA GLU A 53 12.66 -4.69 18.62
C GLU A 53 12.57 -3.47 17.69
N VAL A 54 11.37 -2.93 17.46
CA VAL A 54 11.16 -1.78 16.57
C VAL A 54 11.75 -0.51 17.22
N PRO A 55 12.73 0.16 16.58
CA PRO A 55 13.31 1.38 17.13
C PRO A 55 12.31 2.53 17.17
N VAL A 56 12.44 3.38 18.20
CA VAL A 56 11.68 4.64 18.27
C VAL A 56 11.89 5.46 17.01
N GLY A 57 10.79 5.95 16.42
CA GLY A 57 10.78 6.75 15.19
C GLY A 57 10.44 5.97 13.92
N TYR A 58 10.35 4.63 13.98
CA TYR A 58 9.79 3.83 12.89
C TYR A 58 8.26 3.87 12.93
N TRP A 59 7.63 3.83 11.76
CA TRP A 59 6.20 3.66 11.57
C TRP A 59 5.90 2.17 11.36
N PRO A 60 5.26 1.48 12.32
CA PRO A 60 5.09 0.05 12.24
C PRO A 60 3.90 -0.35 11.37
N ILE A 61 4.12 -1.33 10.51
CA ILE A 61 3.10 -2.17 9.89
C ILE A 61 3.10 -3.49 10.65
N ILE A 62 2.02 -3.73 11.39
CA ILE A 62 1.90 -4.85 12.31
C ILE A 62 0.94 -5.87 11.71
N VAL A 63 1.46 -7.05 11.39
CA VAL A 63 0.64 -8.18 10.95
C VAL A 63 0.02 -8.85 12.17
N VAL A 64 -1.31 -8.95 12.22
CA VAL A 64 -2.09 -9.50 13.34
C VAL A 64 -3.13 -10.50 12.85
N ASN A 65 -3.57 -11.44 13.69
CA ASN A 65 -4.62 -12.40 13.32
C ASN A 65 -6.02 -11.77 13.30
N ASP A 66 -6.28 -10.84 14.21
CA ASP A 66 -7.53 -10.12 14.33
C ASP A 66 -7.25 -8.64 14.59
N VAL A 67 -7.75 -7.83 13.68
CA VAL A 67 -7.69 -6.36 13.68
C VAL A 67 -8.89 -5.73 14.39
N GLN A 68 -9.89 -6.53 14.80
CA GLN A 68 -11.08 -6.08 15.55
C GLN A 68 -11.87 -4.95 14.84
N GLY A 69 -11.94 -4.98 13.52
CA GLY A 69 -12.60 -3.95 12.71
C GLY A 69 -11.80 -2.66 12.56
N ALA A 70 -10.50 -2.70 12.86
CA ALA A 70 -9.54 -1.63 12.69
C ALA A 70 -8.45 -2.04 11.66
N GLU A 71 -8.85 -2.64 10.55
CA GLU A 71 -8.00 -2.83 9.37
C GLU A 71 -7.39 -1.48 8.91
N GLY A 72 -6.18 -1.50 8.37
CA GLY A 72 -5.61 -0.36 7.64
C GLY A 72 -4.79 0.62 8.50
N PHE A 73 -4.78 1.89 8.07
CA PHE A 73 -3.98 2.99 8.63
C PHE A 73 -4.57 3.51 9.95
N HIS A 74 -3.70 3.86 10.90
CA HIS A 74 -4.06 4.45 12.19
C HIS A 74 -3.03 5.47 12.65
N THR A 75 -3.43 6.34 13.57
CA THR A 75 -2.52 7.20 14.34
C THR A 75 -2.48 6.81 15.82
N ASP A 76 -1.30 6.83 16.43
CA ASP A 76 -1.15 6.63 17.87
C ASP A 76 -1.62 7.86 18.67
N GLU A 77 -1.58 7.80 20.00
CA GLU A 77 -1.99 8.90 20.87
C GLU A 77 -1.19 10.22 20.64
N ASN A 78 -0.03 10.13 19.98
CA ASN A 78 0.82 11.26 19.62
C ASN A 78 0.72 11.65 18.13
N GLY A 79 -0.24 11.08 17.39
CA GLY A 79 -0.41 11.31 15.96
C GLY A 79 0.65 10.65 15.07
N GLN A 80 1.42 9.67 15.57
CA GLN A 80 2.38 8.92 14.77
C GLN A 80 1.69 7.80 14.00
N PRO A 81 2.02 7.60 12.72
CA PRO A 81 1.34 6.60 11.91
C PRO A 81 1.80 5.18 12.23
N TYR A 82 0.84 4.27 12.18
CA TYR A 82 1.05 2.83 12.10
C TYR A 82 -0.06 2.19 11.27
N ALA A 83 0.10 0.91 10.92
CA ALA A 83 -0.93 0.18 10.22
C ALA A 83 -1.13 -1.22 10.80
N LEU A 84 -2.37 -1.68 10.80
CA LEU A 84 -2.75 -3.04 11.19
C LEU A 84 -3.12 -3.84 9.94
N VAL A 85 -2.38 -4.93 9.72
CA VAL A 85 -2.60 -5.82 8.58
C VAL A 85 -3.11 -7.16 9.08
N LYS A 86 -4.31 -7.55 8.67
CA LYS A 86 -4.83 -8.87 8.97
C LYS A 86 -4.03 -9.95 8.25
N TYR A 87 -3.61 -10.97 8.99
CA TYR A 87 -2.96 -12.13 8.40
C TYR A 87 -3.93 -12.89 7.51
N SER A 88 -3.53 -13.04 6.25
CA SER A 88 -4.32 -13.67 5.20
C SER A 88 -3.40 -14.29 4.17
N SER A 89 -3.99 -14.97 3.18
CA SER A 89 -3.22 -15.63 2.13
C SER A 89 -2.47 -14.67 1.19
N SER A 90 -2.82 -13.37 1.25
CA SER A 90 -2.29 -12.26 0.45
C SER A 90 -1.88 -11.05 1.29
N TRP A 91 -1.58 -11.22 2.58
CA TRP A 91 -1.28 -10.12 3.51
C TRP A 91 -0.16 -9.16 3.03
N SER A 92 0.75 -9.63 2.19
CA SER A 92 1.81 -8.78 1.62
C SER A 92 1.28 -7.70 0.68
N LEU A 93 0.12 -7.93 0.07
CA LEU A 93 -0.59 -6.94 -0.74
C LEU A 93 -1.05 -5.78 0.16
N THR A 94 -1.79 -6.09 1.23
CA THR A 94 -2.24 -5.11 2.22
C THR A 94 -1.05 -4.40 2.88
N ALA A 95 -0.02 -5.13 3.30
CA ALA A 95 1.19 -4.50 3.88
C ALA A 95 1.88 -3.55 2.90
N SER A 96 1.90 -3.88 1.60
CA SER A 96 2.40 -2.95 0.58
C SER A 96 1.48 -1.75 0.41
N HIS A 97 0.16 -1.94 0.44
CA HIS A 97 -0.83 -0.87 0.33
C HIS A 97 -0.57 0.17 1.43
N GLU A 98 -0.65 -0.25 2.69
CA GLU A 98 -0.45 0.62 3.86
C GLU A 98 0.92 1.30 3.86
N CYS A 99 1.96 0.57 3.45
CA CYS A 99 3.30 1.14 3.33
C CYS A 99 3.32 2.34 2.38
N LEU A 100 2.73 2.22 1.19
CA LEU A 100 2.76 3.29 0.20
C LEU A 100 1.86 4.47 0.60
N GLU A 101 0.72 4.19 1.24
CA GLU A 101 -0.16 5.24 1.77
C GLU A 101 0.50 6.09 2.84
N MET A 102 1.13 5.45 3.83
CA MET A 102 1.90 6.15 4.87
C MET A 102 3.08 6.94 4.29
N LEU A 103 3.70 6.44 3.22
CA LEU A 103 4.80 7.16 2.57
C LEU A 103 4.30 8.35 1.74
N ALA A 104 3.13 8.27 1.11
CA ALA A 104 2.55 9.38 0.33
C ALA A 104 1.99 10.49 1.23
N ASP A 105 1.35 10.08 2.31
CA ASP A 105 0.67 10.93 3.28
C ASP A 105 0.69 10.25 4.67
N SER A 106 1.73 10.61 5.42
CA SER A 106 2.06 10.01 6.71
C SER A 106 1.08 10.34 7.83
N PHE A 107 0.15 11.28 7.62
CA PHE A 107 -0.83 11.66 8.64
C PHE A 107 -2.27 11.45 8.18
N GLY A 108 -2.49 10.84 7.01
CA GLY A 108 -3.83 10.52 6.48
C GLY A 108 -4.73 11.75 6.27
N ASN A 109 -4.15 12.92 6.04
CA ASN A 109 -4.85 14.21 5.97
C ASN A 109 -4.42 15.07 4.78
N ARG A 110 -3.60 14.55 3.87
CA ARG A 110 -3.06 15.32 2.75
C ARG A 110 -4.11 15.44 1.66
N LEU A 111 -4.43 16.69 1.33
CA LEU A 111 -5.37 17.03 0.26
C LEU A 111 -4.66 17.61 -0.97
N VAL A 112 -5.18 17.30 -2.15
CA VAL A 112 -4.76 17.90 -3.43
C VAL A 112 -5.98 18.50 -4.13
N ALA A 113 -5.90 19.78 -4.47
CA ALA A 113 -6.98 20.45 -5.17
C ALA A 113 -7.04 20.04 -6.65
N GLY A 114 -8.25 19.76 -7.16
CA GLY A 114 -8.48 19.46 -8.56
C GLY A 114 -9.93 19.70 -9.00
N GLN A 115 -10.24 19.35 -10.24
CA GLN A 115 -11.60 19.43 -10.77
C GLN A 115 -12.36 18.16 -10.39
N SER A 116 -13.57 18.29 -9.83
CA SER A 116 -14.37 17.13 -9.45
C SER A 116 -14.69 16.25 -10.67
N PRO A 117 -14.61 14.92 -10.54
CA PRO A 117 -15.12 14.00 -11.56
C PRO A 117 -16.66 13.99 -11.61
N LYS A 118 -17.35 14.53 -10.59
CA LYS A 118 -18.81 14.61 -10.53
C LYS A 118 -19.30 15.85 -11.31
N PRO A 119 -20.16 15.71 -12.35
CA PRO A 119 -20.47 16.77 -13.30
C PRO A 119 -21.09 18.07 -12.73
N ASP A 120 -21.72 18.01 -11.57
CA ASP A 120 -22.40 19.12 -10.90
C ASP A 120 -21.55 19.79 -9.81
N GLN A 121 -20.28 19.40 -9.67
CA GLN A 121 -19.34 19.97 -8.70
C GLN A 121 -18.23 20.78 -9.38
N GLY A 122 -17.67 21.72 -8.62
CA GLY A 122 -16.56 22.58 -9.05
C GLY A 122 -15.19 22.02 -8.69
N ARG A 123 -14.34 22.91 -8.17
CA ARG A 123 -13.04 22.56 -7.59
C ARG A 123 -13.26 21.86 -6.25
N VAL A 124 -12.54 20.77 -6.03
CA VAL A 124 -12.62 19.91 -4.84
C VAL A 124 -11.23 19.60 -4.31
N GLU A 125 -11.18 18.97 -3.14
CA GLU A 125 -9.95 18.58 -2.45
C GLU A 125 -9.90 17.06 -2.35
N PHE A 126 -9.09 16.40 -3.17
CA PHE A 126 -8.93 14.95 -3.15
C PHE A 126 -8.07 14.52 -1.97
N LEU A 127 -8.47 13.47 -1.27
CA LEU A 127 -7.60 12.79 -0.32
C LEU A 127 -6.51 12.01 -1.06
N VAL A 128 -5.27 12.10 -0.59
CA VAL A 128 -4.16 11.36 -1.20
C VAL A 128 -4.16 9.93 -0.70
N GLU A 129 -4.82 9.06 -1.46
CA GLU A 129 -4.82 7.61 -1.27
C GLU A 129 -4.21 6.90 -2.49
N VAL A 130 -2.90 6.71 -2.52
CA VAL A 130 -2.13 6.38 -3.75
C VAL A 130 -2.44 5.02 -4.38
N CYS A 131 -2.94 4.06 -3.63
CA CYS A 131 -3.23 2.69 -4.03
C CYS A 131 -4.71 2.49 -4.37
N ASP A 132 -5.62 3.21 -3.71
CA ASP A 132 -7.07 2.99 -3.75
C ASP A 132 -7.67 2.95 -5.16
N PRO A 133 -7.31 3.85 -6.10
CA PRO A 133 -7.91 3.82 -7.43
C PRO A 133 -7.60 2.54 -8.22
N ALA A 134 -6.60 1.76 -7.81
CA ALA A 134 -6.17 0.52 -8.44
C ALA A 134 -5.96 -0.62 -7.43
N GLU A 135 -6.61 -0.58 -6.26
CA GLU A 135 -6.28 -1.44 -5.11
C GLU A 135 -6.42 -2.95 -5.37
N SER A 136 -7.31 -3.35 -6.28
CA SER A 136 -7.55 -4.76 -6.57
C SER A 136 -6.27 -5.47 -7.01
N ALA A 137 -6.08 -6.69 -6.52
CA ALA A 137 -5.02 -7.62 -6.86
C ALA A 137 -4.90 -7.89 -8.37
N LYS A 138 -5.95 -7.59 -9.14
CA LYS A 138 -5.91 -7.62 -10.59
C LYS A 138 -4.89 -6.65 -11.19
N PHE A 139 -4.64 -5.52 -10.53
CA PHE A 139 -3.71 -4.47 -10.95
C PHE A 139 -2.40 -4.48 -10.15
N ALA A 140 -2.35 -5.26 -9.07
CA ALA A 140 -1.12 -5.54 -8.33
C ALA A 140 -0.03 -6.13 -9.22
N TYR A 141 1.21 -6.02 -8.74
CA TYR A 141 2.38 -6.58 -9.41
C TYR A 141 3.29 -7.31 -8.41
N THR A 142 4.44 -7.80 -8.88
CA THR A 142 5.36 -8.58 -8.04
C THR A 142 6.73 -7.95 -7.92
N VAL A 143 7.24 -7.85 -6.70
CA VAL A 143 8.63 -7.48 -6.40
C VAL A 143 9.31 -8.62 -5.67
N ASN A 144 10.41 -9.14 -6.21
CA ASN A 144 11.10 -10.34 -5.69
C ASN A 144 10.14 -11.56 -5.48
N GLY A 145 9.08 -11.67 -6.30
CA GLY A 145 8.06 -12.72 -6.16
C GLY A 145 7.06 -12.52 -5.01
N VAL A 146 7.03 -11.34 -4.38
CA VAL A 146 6.00 -10.91 -3.41
C VAL A 146 4.94 -10.08 -4.15
N LEU A 147 3.66 -10.35 -3.93
CA LEU A 147 2.55 -9.55 -4.49
C LEU A 147 2.45 -8.23 -3.72
N VAL A 148 2.40 -7.12 -4.45
CA VAL A 148 2.40 -5.75 -3.92
C VAL A 148 1.46 -4.85 -4.72
N SER A 149 0.93 -3.80 -4.10
CA SER A 149 -0.05 -2.88 -4.70
C SER A 149 0.58 -2.03 -5.81
N ASP A 150 -0.19 -1.74 -6.87
CA ASP A 150 0.10 -0.60 -7.75
C ASP A 150 -0.21 0.71 -7.01
N PHE A 151 0.35 1.81 -7.49
CA PHE A 151 0.13 3.13 -6.94
C PHE A 151 0.13 4.19 -8.04
N TYR A 152 -0.64 5.25 -7.86
CA TYR A 152 -0.66 6.37 -8.79
C TYR A 152 0.54 7.30 -8.58
N THR A 153 0.95 8.00 -9.64
CA THR A 153 1.99 9.04 -9.56
C THR A 153 1.35 10.40 -9.25
N PRO A 154 2.11 11.44 -8.85
CA PRO A 154 1.55 12.79 -8.66
C PRO A 154 0.82 13.35 -9.90
N ARG A 155 1.08 12.81 -11.10
CA ARG A 155 0.38 13.16 -12.34
C ARG A 155 -1.08 12.71 -12.38
N PHE A 156 -1.50 11.85 -11.46
CA PHE A 156 -2.89 11.39 -11.32
C PHE A 156 -3.90 12.53 -11.21
N PHE A 157 -3.49 13.67 -10.65
CA PHE A 157 -4.31 14.87 -10.49
C PHE A 157 -4.18 15.88 -11.65
N ASP A 158 -3.50 15.53 -12.74
CA ASP A 158 -3.41 16.38 -13.92
C ASP A 158 -4.82 16.73 -14.45
N PRO A 159 -5.02 17.93 -15.03
CA PRO A 159 -6.35 18.34 -15.50
C PRO A 159 -6.81 17.59 -16.77
N ILE A 160 -5.86 17.05 -17.56
CA ILE A 160 -6.12 16.35 -18.81
C ILE A 160 -5.12 15.21 -19.02
N ALA A 161 -5.54 14.19 -19.77
CA ALA A 161 -4.65 13.13 -20.19
C ALA A 161 -3.61 13.64 -21.20
N ALA A 162 -2.38 13.15 -21.10
CA ALA A 162 -1.30 13.47 -22.04
C ALA A 162 -0.53 12.22 -22.45
N THR A 163 -0.14 12.16 -23.72
CA THR A 163 0.65 11.05 -24.27
C THR A 163 2.01 10.95 -23.60
N GLY A 164 2.40 9.74 -23.21
CA GLY A 164 3.69 9.50 -22.55
C GLY A 164 3.72 9.84 -21.06
N VAL A 165 2.60 10.27 -20.48
CA VAL A 165 2.47 10.45 -19.03
C VAL A 165 2.06 9.15 -18.36
N GLN A 166 2.73 8.83 -17.27
CA GLN A 166 2.48 7.65 -16.46
C GLN A 166 1.64 8.04 -15.23
N TYR A 167 0.40 7.54 -15.15
CA TYR A 167 -0.51 7.85 -14.05
C TYR A 167 -0.45 6.83 -12.91
N SER A 168 -0.02 5.59 -13.17
CA SER A 168 0.36 4.62 -12.13
C SER A 168 1.67 3.90 -12.46
N TYR A 169 2.31 3.30 -11.46
CA TYR A 169 3.59 2.63 -11.65
C TYR A 169 3.50 1.47 -12.66
N THR A 170 2.42 0.68 -12.64
CA THR A 170 2.24 -0.36 -13.67
C THR A 170 1.72 0.18 -15.01
N GLY A 171 1.21 1.42 -15.03
CA GLY A 171 0.51 2.00 -16.18
C GLY A 171 -0.94 1.53 -16.33
N ALA A 172 -1.50 0.84 -15.34
CA ALA A 172 -2.90 0.44 -15.32
C ALA A 172 -3.86 1.65 -15.33
N LEU A 173 -3.47 2.74 -14.65
CA LEU A 173 -4.14 4.03 -14.78
C LEU A 173 -3.64 4.73 -16.04
N THR A 174 -4.57 5.03 -16.94
CA THR A 174 -4.30 5.55 -18.29
C THR A 174 -4.69 7.02 -18.48
N LYS A 175 -5.40 7.60 -17.50
CA LYS A 175 -5.82 8.99 -17.49
C LYS A 175 -5.94 9.52 -16.06
N PRO A 176 -5.96 10.84 -15.85
CA PRO A 176 -6.16 11.44 -14.54
C PRO A 176 -7.48 11.01 -13.89
N LEU A 177 -7.48 10.94 -12.56
CA LEU A 177 -8.65 10.63 -11.72
C LEU A 177 -9.39 9.32 -12.10
N GLN A 178 -8.71 8.41 -12.80
CA GLN A 178 -9.28 7.13 -13.17
C GLN A 178 -9.38 6.23 -11.95
N VAL A 179 -10.55 5.64 -11.74
CA VAL A 179 -10.77 4.54 -10.81
C VAL A 179 -10.96 3.25 -11.62
N LEU A 180 -10.28 2.18 -11.21
CA LEU A 180 -10.38 0.85 -11.82
C LEU A 180 -11.35 -0.05 -11.04
N PRO A 181 -11.88 -1.13 -11.67
CA PRO A 181 -12.75 -2.07 -10.98
C PRO A 181 -12.14 -2.59 -9.68
N GLY A 182 -12.87 -2.48 -8.58
CA GLY A 182 -12.43 -2.85 -7.24
C GLY A 182 -11.74 -1.74 -6.46
N GLY A 183 -11.65 -0.51 -6.99
CA GLY A 183 -11.07 0.64 -6.29
C GLY A 183 -12.03 1.81 -6.10
N TYR A 184 -11.52 2.87 -5.47
CA TYR A 184 -12.25 4.12 -5.27
C TYR A 184 -11.36 5.36 -5.29
N LEU A 185 -11.99 6.54 -5.23
CA LEU A 185 -11.34 7.85 -5.09
C LEU A 185 -12.19 8.74 -4.19
N SER A 186 -11.60 9.33 -3.15
CA SER A 186 -12.28 10.18 -2.18
C SER A 186 -11.94 11.68 -2.35
N TRP A 187 -12.92 12.56 -2.16
CA TRP A 187 -12.70 14.00 -2.12
C TRP A 187 -13.69 14.75 -1.24
N HIS A 188 -13.25 15.90 -0.74
CA HIS A 188 -14.07 16.89 -0.07
C HIS A 188 -14.59 17.93 -1.07
N GLU A 189 -15.90 18.18 -1.04
CA GLU A 189 -16.58 19.21 -1.81
C GLU A 189 -16.87 20.43 -0.90
N PRO A 190 -16.16 21.55 -1.08
CA PRO A 190 -16.16 22.63 -0.08
C PRO A 190 -17.43 23.49 -0.09
N VAL A 191 -18.29 23.45 -1.12
CA VAL A 191 -19.52 24.27 -1.15
C VAL A 191 -20.58 23.69 -0.21
N THR A 192 -20.71 22.37 -0.17
CA THR A 192 -21.65 21.65 0.70
C THR A 192 -20.98 21.14 1.97
N ASN A 193 -19.65 21.12 2.02
CA ASN A 193 -18.84 20.51 3.08
C ASN A 193 -19.02 18.99 3.19
N HIS A 194 -19.42 18.34 2.09
CA HIS A 194 -19.61 16.90 2.02
C HIS A 194 -18.36 16.21 1.48
N TRP A 195 -18.12 15.01 1.97
CA TRP A 195 -17.19 14.06 1.39
C TRP A 195 -17.90 13.16 0.40
N TRP A 196 -17.22 12.89 -0.70
CA TRP A 196 -17.73 12.10 -1.81
C TRP A 196 -16.72 11.05 -2.21
N GLN A 197 -17.22 9.95 -2.76
CA GLN A 197 -16.42 8.93 -3.40
C GLN A 197 -16.89 8.63 -4.82
N LEU A 198 -15.94 8.26 -5.66
CA LEU A 198 -16.18 7.53 -6.89
C LEU A 198 -15.74 6.08 -6.65
N THR A 199 -16.67 5.17 -6.42
CA THR A 199 -16.38 3.75 -6.18
C THR A 199 -16.56 2.95 -7.46
N TYR A 200 -15.83 1.84 -7.63
CA TYR A 200 -16.03 0.92 -8.74
C TYR A 200 -16.10 -0.54 -8.27
N PHE A 201 -16.91 -0.80 -7.25
CA PHE A 201 -17.11 -2.15 -6.70
C PHE A 201 -18.16 -2.98 -7.47
N GLY A 202 -19.04 -2.31 -8.22
CA GLY A 202 -20.09 -2.94 -9.03
C GLY A 202 -19.71 -3.12 -10.51
N GLN A 203 -20.74 -3.20 -11.37
CA GLN A 203 -20.55 -3.30 -12.82
C GLN A 203 -20.10 -1.97 -13.44
N THR A 204 -20.46 -0.85 -12.82
CA THR A 204 -20.14 0.51 -13.24
C THR A 204 -19.66 1.34 -12.05
N PRO A 205 -18.88 2.41 -12.28
CA PRO A 205 -18.53 3.35 -11.23
C PRO A 205 -19.74 4.12 -10.70
N GLU A 206 -19.73 4.44 -9.41
CA GLU A 206 -20.83 5.13 -8.72
C GLU A 206 -20.31 6.29 -7.87
N PHE A 207 -21.06 7.39 -7.85
CA PHE A 207 -20.82 8.51 -6.95
C PHE A 207 -21.57 8.29 -5.64
N VAL A 208 -20.83 8.24 -4.53
CA VAL A 208 -21.37 8.02 -3.18
C VAL A 208 -21.16 9.28 -2.35
N ASP A 209 -22.22 9.76 -1.71
CA ASP A 209 -22.16 10.85 -0.73
C ASP A 209 -21.86 10.23 0.64
N LEU A 210 -20.70 10.55 1.22
CA LEU A 210 -20.31 10.11 2.56
C LEU A 210 -20.82 11.08 3.64
N GLY A 211 -21.42 12.20 3.25
CA GLY A 211 -21.89 13.24 4.14
C GLY A 211 -20.75 14.10 4.69
N VAL A 212 -21.04 14.84 5.75
CA VAL A 212 -20.04 15.66 6.43
C VAL A 212 -19.18 14.77 7.33
N ILE A 213 -17.87 14.74 7.07
CA ILE A 213 -16.89 14.08 7.95
C ILE A 213 -16.34 15.13 8.92
N ASP A 214 -16.52 14.88 10.22
CA ASP A 214 -15.90 15.65 11.29
C ASP A 214 -14.78 14.81 11.91
N GLN A 215 -13.59 15.39 12.05
CA GLN A 215 -12.42 14.75 12.66
C GLN A 215 -12.47 14.73 14.20
N GLN A 216 -13.67 14.90 14.78
CA GLN A 216 -13.91 14.75 16.20
C GLN A 216 -13.36 13.39 16.69
N GLY A 217 -12.51 13.43 17.71
CA GLY A 217 -11.86 12.24 18.27
C GLY A 217 -10.42 12.02 17.81
N GLY A 218 -9.83 12.91 17.01
CA GLY A 218 -8.40 12.90 16.68
C GLY A 218 -8.01 11.95 15.55
N LYS A 219 -8.97 11.25 14.93
CA LYS A 219 -8.75 10.42 13.74
C LYS A 219 -8.41 11.27 12.53
N SER A 220 -7.47 10.81 11.73
CA SER A 220 -7.21 11.33 10.40
C SER A 220 -8.40 11.13 9.46
N ILE A 221 -8.45 11.88 8.37
CA ILE A 221 -9.50 11.72 7.34
C ILE A 221 -9.45 10.29 6.79
N ARG A 222 -8.25 9.76 6.49
CA ARG A 222 -8.07 8.38 6.01
C ARG A 222 -8.67 7.36 6.97
N GLU A 223 -8.36 7.45 8.27
CA GLU A 223 -8.94 6.55 9.29
C GLU A 223 -10.48 6.54 9.30
N ILE A 224 -11.11 7.66 8.96
CA ILE A 224 -12.58 7.75 8.90
C ILE A 224 -13.09 7.17 7.58
N ILE A 225 -12.44 7.48 6.46
CA ILE A 225 -12.81 6.96 5.15
C ILE A 225 -12.66 5.44 5.08
N ASP A 226 -11.59 4.88 5.65
CA ASP A 226 -11.36 3.44 5.69
C ASP A 226 -12.49 2.73 6.46
N GLN A 227 -13.01 3.34 7.53
CA GLN A 227 -14.14 2.78 8.28
C GLN A 227 -15.47 2.83 7.52
N LEU A 228 -15.61 3.74 6.56
CA LEU A 228 -16.82 3.93 5.77
C LEU A 228 -16.78 3.14 4.45
N THR A 229 -15.61 2.67 4.04
CA THR A 229 -15.36 2.08 2.72
C THR A 229 -14.92 0.63 2.87
N PRO A 230 -15.61 -0.35 2.27
CA PRO A 230 -15.19 -1.74 2.36
C PRO A 230 -14.03 -2.05 1.40
N HIS A 231 -13.02 -2.81 1.87
CA HIS A 231 -11.86 -3.24 1.07
C HIS A 231 -11.74 -4.77 1.05
N PRO A 232 -12.69 -5.51 0.45
CA PRO A 232 -12.81 -6.94 0.67
C PRO A 232 -11.56 -7.76 0.32
N GLU A 233 -10.79 -7.36 -0.69
CA GLU A 233 -9.53 -8.04 -1.05
C GLU A 233 -8.40 -7.79 -0.03
N LEU A 234 -8.39 -6.62 0.62
CA LEU A 234 -7.39 -6.24 1.63
C LEU A 234 -7.80 -6.75 3.03
N ASP A 235 -9.08 -6.61 3.39
CA ASP A 235 -9.65 -6.95 4.70
C ASP A 235 -9.78 -8.45 4.93
N HIS A 236 -10.15 -9.19 3.90
CA HIS A 236 -10.39 -10.64 4.00
C HIS A 236 -9.28 -11.46 3.34
N GLY A 237 -8.43 -10.80 2.55
CA GLY A 237 -7.45 -11.45 1.71
C GLY A 237 -8.07 -12.15 0.52
N LEU A 238 -7.20 -12.49 -0.44
CA LEU A 238 -7.58 -13.21 -1.64
C LEU A 238 -7.83 -14.68 -1.34
N ALA A 239 -8.76 -15.27 -2.11
CA ALA A 239 -8.95 -16.72 -2.11
C ALA A 239 -7.64 -17.43 -2.50
N PRO A 240 -7.30 -18.58 -1.91
CA PRO A 240 -6.09 -19.32 -2.29
C PRO A 240 -6.04 -19.74 -3.77
N SER A 241 -7.19 -19.82 -4.43
CA SER A 241 -7.34 -20.10 -5.87
C SER A 241 -7.31 -18.85 -6.76
N ASP A 242 -7.15 -17.66 -6.20
CA ASP A 242 -7.03 -16.44 -6.97
C ASP A 242 -5.84 -16.51 -7.93
N ARG A 243 -6.08 -16.17 -9.20
CA ARG A 243 -5.08 -16.35 -10.27
C ARG A 243 -3.88 -15.43 -10.10
N HIS A 244 -4.07 -14.22 -9.57
CA HIS A 244 -3.01 -13.23 -9.39
C HIS A 244 -2.12 -13.64 -8.22
N LEU A 245 -2.72 -14.11 -7.14
CA LEU A 245 -2.01 -14.71 -6.01
C LEU A 245 -1.23 -15.96 -6.42
N LEU A 246 -1.85 -16.89 -7.16
CA LEU A 246 -1.16 -18.09 -7.66
C LEU A 246 0.02 -17.75 -8.56
N ALA A 247 -0.14 -16.79 -9.47
CA ALA A 247 0.94 -16.33 -10.34
C ALA A 247 2.09 -15.69 -9.53
N ALA A 248 1.78 -14.93 -8.48
CA ALA A 248 2.79 -14.37 -7.59
C ALA A 248 3.55 -15.47 -6.81
N ARG A 249 2.83 -16.45 -6.27
CA ARG A 249 3.42 -17.62 -5.59
C ARG A 249 4.35 -18.39 -6.51
N GLN A 250 3.94 -18.66 -7.75
CA GLN A 250 4.79 -19.33 -8.74
C GLN A 250 6.09 -18.54 -8.99
N LYS A 251 6.01 -17.23 -9.20
CA LYS A 251 7.21 -16.37 -9.35
C LYS A 251 8.08 -16.37 -8.09
N GLY A 252 7.46 -16.42 -6.91
CA GLY A 252 8.15 -16.57 -5.62
C GLY A 252 8.94 -17.87 -5.54
N GLU A 253 8.34 -19.00 -5.93
CA GLU A 253 9.02 -20.30 -6.00
C GLU A 253 10.17 -20.31 -7.00
N GLU A 254 9.99 -19.73 -8.18
CA GLU A 254 11.04 -19.60 -9.20
C GLU A 254 12.22 -18.76 -8.67
N THR A 255 11.91 -17.64 -8.02
CA THR A 255 12.91 -16.79 -7.34
C THR A 255 13.65 -17.56 -6.25
N GLY A 256 12.93 -18.35 -5.45
CA GLY A 256 13.50 -19.20 -4.40
C GLY A 256 14.41 -20.30 -4.93
N LYS A 257 14.06 -20.92 -6.06
CA LYS A 257 14.91 -21.91 -6.76
C LYS A 257 16.20 -21.26 -7.24
N ALA A 258 16.13 -20.09 -7.87
CA ALA A 258 17.30 -19.34 -8.32
C ALA A 258 18.20 -18.91 -7.15
N ALA A 259 17.61 -18.40 -6.06
CA ALA A 259 18.33 -18.01 -4.85
C ALA A 259 19.03 -19.21 -4.20
N SER A 260 18.36 -20.36 -4.10
CA SER A 260 18.92 -21.62 -3.60
C SER A 260 20.10 -22.10 -4.43
N ALA A 261 19.99 -22.07 -5.77
CA ALA A 261 21.06 -22.43 -6.68
C ALA A 261 22.29 -21.50 -6.50
N ARG A 262 22.05 -20.19 -6.41
CA ARG A 262 23.12 -19.20 -6.13
C ARG A 262 23.76 -19.43 -4.77
N ALA A 263 22.97 -19.70 -3.73
CA ALA A 263 23.48 -19.99 -2.39
C ALA A 263 24.37 -21.24 -2.38
N LYS A 264 23.99 -22.31 -3.09
CA LYS A 264 24.82 -23.50 -3.25
C LYS A 264 26.15 -23.16 -3.93
N ALA A 265 26.12 -22.40 -5.03
CA ALA A 265 27.33 -21.99 -5.74
C ALA A 265 28.26 -21.15 -4.86
N LEU A 266 27.73 -20.18 -4.11
CA LEU A 266 28.50 -19.35 -3.18
C LEU A 266 29.12 -20.19 -2.05
N ARG A 267 28.38 -21.14 -1.47
CA ARG A 267 28.91 -22.06 -0.44
C ARG A 267 30.09 -22.88 -0.96
N GLU A 268 30.03 -23.35 -2.21
CA GLU A 268 31.15 -24.07 -2.83
C GLU A 268 32.36 -23.15 -3.10
N GLN A 269 32.13 -21.89 -3.45
CA GLN A 269 33.21 -20.90 -3.57
C GLN A 269 33.86 -20.61 -2.20
N ILE A 270 33.06 -20.43 -1.15
CA ILE A 270 33.55 -20.17 0.22
C ILE A 270 34.45 -21.31 0.71
N LYS A 271 34.07 -22.57 0.46
CA LYS A 271 34.90 -23.74 0.82
C LYS A 271 36.29 -23.74 0.17
N LYS A 272 36.45 -23.07 -0.99
CA LYS A 272 37.71 -22.97 -1.73
C LYS A 272 38.58 -21.79 -1.29
N LEU A 273 38.06 -20.89 -0.44
CA LEU A 273 38.83 -19.76 0.05
C LEU A 273 39.98 -20.26 0.95
N PRO A 274 41.19 -19.69 0.83
CA PRO A 274 42.30 -20.06 1.68
C PRO A 274 41.99 -19.68 3.13
N ARG A 275 42.17 -20.61 4.07
CA ARG A 275 42.10 -20.30 5.50
C ARG A 275 43.37 -19.57 5.90
N LYS A 276 43.24 -18.41 6.55
CA LYS A 276 44.38 -17.78 7.23
C LYS A 276 44.85 -18.73 8.34
N LYS A 277 46.14 -19.07 8.31
CA LYS A 277 46.83 -19.74 9.41
C LYS A 277 47.00 -18.79 10.58
#